data_AF-A0A2Z6RZB1-F1
#
_entry.id   AF-A0A2Z6RZB1-F1
#
_cell.length_a   1.000
_cell.length_b   1.000
_cell.length_c   1.000
_cell.angle_alpha   90.00
_cell.angle_beta   90.00
_cell.angle_gamma   90.00
#
_symmetry.space_group_name_H-M   'P 1'
#
loop_
_entity.id
_entity.type
_entity.pdbx_description
1 polymer ?
#
loop_
_entity_poly.entity_id
_entity_poly.type
_entity_poly.pdbx_seq_one_letter_code
_entity_poly.pdbx_strand_id
1 'polypeptide(L)'
;MSLSFIRTSRTARKLHVRLGQVQLRRASGHEPQYNEPGGYLFGEKPLPPGQKRVKEDWENIWMYGMSGSLLLGAIIAIYKPDTSIQSWATREAKKRLEERGEDLSYPQQKS
;
A
#
# COMPACT_ATOMS: atom_id res chain seq x y z
N MET A 1 -60.13 -29.42 -2.79
CA MET A 1 -60.18 -27.96 -3.08
C MET A 1 -58.83 -27.56 -3.64
N SER A 2 -58.75 -27.29 -4.94
CA SER A 2 -57.50 -27.02 -5.67
C SER A 2 -57.24 -25.51 -5.66
N LEU A 3 -56.08 -25.09 -5.14
CA LEU A 3 -55.67 -23.68 -5.10
C LEU A 3 -54.55 -23.47 -6.12
N SER A 4 -54.93 -22.92 -7.27
CA SER A 4 -54.03 -22.50 -8.34
C SER A 4 -53.18 -21.30 -7.89
N PHE A 5 -51.86 -21.45 -7.90
CA PHE A 5 -50.93 -20.33 -7.68
C PHE A 5 -50.76 -19.53 -8.99
N ILE A 6 -51.25 -18.30 -9.02
CA ILE A 6 -51.00 -17.35 -10.11
C ILE A 6 -49.62 -16.73 -9.88
N ARG A 7 -48.62 -17.15 -10.66
CA ARG A 7 -47.31 -16.49 -10.70
C ARG A 7 -47.36 -15.33 -11.69
N THR A 8 -47.60 -14.13 -11.18
CA THR A 8 -47.53 -12.87 -11.95
C THR A 8 -46.08 -12.61 -12.40
N SER A 9 -45.86 -12.50 -13.70
CA SER A 9 -44.58 -12.10 -14.28
C SER A 9 -44.40 -10.58 -14.15
N ARG A 10 -43.39 -10.14 -13.38
CA ARG A 10 -42.95 -8.75 -13.37
C ARG A 10 -41.96 -8.54 -14.51
N THR A 11 -42.40 -7.85 -15.57
CA THR A 11 -41.51 -7.31 -16.60
C THR A 11 -40.79 -6.08 -16.05
N ALA A 12 -39.47 -6.18 -15.86
CA ALA A 12 -38.64 -5.06 -15.44
C ALA A 12 -38.37 -4.14 -16.65
N ARG A 13 -38.93 -2.92 -16.65
CA ARG A 13 -38.58 -1.89 -17.63
C ARG A 13 -37.23 -1.28 -17.25
N LYS A 14 -36.22 -1.40 -18.10
CA LYS A 14 -34.93 -0.71 -17.93
C LYS A 14 -35.09 0.75 -18.35
N LEU A 15 -35.05 1.67 -17.37
CA LEU A 15 -34.93 3.11 -17.62
C LEU A 15 -33.48 3.42 -18.03
N HIS A 16 -33.28 3.86 -19.27
CA HIS A 16 -32.00 4.38 -19.73
C HIS A 16 -31.91 5.87 -19.37
N VAL A 17 -31.08 6.22 -18.40
CA VAL A 17 -30.72 7.61 -18.12
C VAL A 17 -29.60 8.00 -19.10
N ARG A 18 -29.94 8.70 -20.19
CA ARG A 18 -28.93 9.40 -21.00
C ARG A 18 -28.53 10.69 -20.27
N LEU A 19 -27.41 10.66 -19.56
CA LEU A 19 -26.71 11.89 -19.21
C LEU A 19 -26.16 12.50 -20.50
N GLY A 20 -26.62 13.71 -20.83
CA GLY A 20 -26.17 14.44 -22.01
C GLY A 20 -24.67 14.71 -21.95
N GLN A 21 -23.95 14.34 -23.02
CA GLN A 21 -22.55 14.72 -23.21
C GLN A 21 -22.46 16.25 -23.33
N VAL A 22 -21.88 16.88 -22.31
CA VAL A 22 -21.45 18.28 -22.42
C VAL A 22 -20.22 18.32 -23.31
N GLN A 23 -20.37 18.81 -24.55
CA GLN A 23 -19.24 19.07 -25.44
C GLN A 23 -18.47 20.30 -24.94
N LEU A 24 -17.39 20.08 -24.18
CA LEU A 24 -16.38 21.10 -23.90
C LEU A 24 -15.58 21.38 -25.18
N ARG A 25 -15.81 22.55 -25.79
CA ARG A 25 -14.94 23.08 -26.85
C ARG A 25 -13.61 23.50 -26.22
N ARG A 26 -12.57 22.68 -26.37
CA ARG A 26 -11.20 23.06 -26.01
C ARG A 26 -10.55 23.73 -27.21
N ALA A 27 -10.14 24.99 -27.02
CA ALA A 27 -9.46 25.82 -28.00
C ALA A 27 -8.05 25.28 -28.30
N SER A 28 -7.60 25.51 -29.54
CA SER A 28 -6.44 24.92 -30.19
C SER A 28 -5.09 25.40 -29.65
N GLY A 29 -4.10 24.51 -29.60
CA GLY A 29 -2.67 24.83 -29.47
C GLY A 29 -1.86 23.63 -28.97
N HIS A 30 -1.10 22.99 -29.87
CA HIS A 30 -0.39 21.70 -29.71
C HIS A 30 -1.30 20.47 -29.61
N GLU A 31 -1.51 19.79 -30.74
CA GLU A 31 -2.24 18.53 -30.81
C GLU A 31 -1.47 17.43 -30.05
N PRO A 32 -2.01 16.86 -28.95
CA PRO A 32 -1.55 15.58 -28.47
C PRO A 32 -2.11 14.55 -29.45
N GLN A 33 -1.24 13.87 -30.21
CA GLN A 33 -1.64 12.70 -30.98
C GLN A 33 -2.45 11.80 -30.05
N TYR A 34 -3.73 11.62 -30.38
CA TYR A 34 -4.63 10.75 -29.65
C TYR A 34 -4.07 9.34 -29.76
N ASN A 35 -3.38 8.87 -28.71
CA ASN A 35 -2.93 7.49 -28.65
C ASN A 35 -4.16 6.62 -28.44
N GLU A 36 -4.60 6.00 -29.53
CA GLU A 36 -5.65 4.99 -29.54
C GLU A 36 -5.37 3.97 -28.43
N PRO A 37 -6.39 3.44 -27.73
CA PRO A 37 -6.20 2.44 -26.68
C PRO A 37 -5.77 1.08 -27.29
N GLY A 38 -4.59 1.02 -27.90
CA GLY A 38 -3.88 -0.22 -28.17
C GLY A 38 -3.42 -0.75 -26.82
N GLY A 39 -3.82 -1.97 -26.46
CA GLY A 39 -3.67 -2.62 -25.14
C GLY A 39 -2.23 -2.85 -24.67
N TYR A 40 -1.39 -1.83 -24.77
CA TYR A 40 -0.01 -1.75 -24.32
C TYR A 40 0.01 -1.00 -23.00
N LEU A 41 0.58 -1.64 -21.97
CA LEU A 41 0.46 -1.22 -20.57
C LEU A 41 0.98 0.21 -20.30
N PHE A 42 1.80 0.78 -21.21
CA PHE A 42 2.35 2.14 -21.10
C PHE A 42 2.42 2.89 -22.44
N GLY A 43 1.62 2.49 -23.45
CA GLY A 43 1.65 3.12 -24.79
C GLY A 43 2.91 2.81 -25.61
N GLU A 44 3.81 2.00 -25.09
CA GLU A 44 5.03 1.58 -25.78
C GLU A 44 4.84 0.20 -26.40
N LYS A 45 5.23 0.05 -27.67
CA LYS A 45 5.27 -1.25 -28.36
C LYS A 45 6.14 -2.21 -27.53
N PRO A 46 5.68 -3.43 -27.20
CA PRO A 46 6.49 -4.41 -26.51
C PRO A 46 7.74 -4.66 -27.36
N LEU A 47 8.89 -4.60 -26.71
CA LEU A 47 10.16 -4.84 -27.36
C LEU A 47 10.12 -6.21 -28.06
N PRO A 48 10.74 -6.36 -29.25
CA PRO A 48 10.83 -7.65 -29.91
C PRO A 48 11.43 -8.70 -28.95
N PRO A 49 10.96 -9.96 -29.01
CA PRO A 49 11.39 -11.00 -28.07
C PRO A 49 12.92 -11.14 -28.14
N GLY A 50 13.59 -10.80 -27.03
CA GLY A 50 15.05 -10.79 -26.92
C GLY A 50 15.68 -9.42 -26.66
N GLN A 51 14.94 -8.32 -26.80
CA GLN A 51 15.43 -7.00 -26.48
C GLN A 51 14.94 -6.59 -25.08
N LYS A 52 15.88 -6.47 -24.13
CA LYS A 52 15.59 -6.04 -22.76
C LYS A 52 15.45 -4.51 -22.72
N ARG A 53 14.51 -3.99 -21.93
CA ARG A 53 14.45 -2.55 -21.65
C ARG A 53 15.82 -2.08 -21.15
N VAL A 54 16.37 -1.06 -21.79
CA VAL A 54 17.59 -0.40 -21.32
C VAL A 54 17.22 0.29 -20.00
N LYS A 55 18.02 0.02 -18.97
CA LYS A 55 17.84 0.68 -17.68
C LYS A 55 18.25 2.14 -17.85
N GLU A 56 17.36 3.06 -17.56
CA GLU A 56 17.64 4.49 -17.66
C GLU A 56 18.57 4.93 -16.51
N ASP A 57 19.43 5.93 -16.74
CA ASP A 57 20.40 6.39 -15.72
C ASP A 57 19.73 6.94 -14.45
N TRP A 58 18.51 7.49 -14.57
CA TRP A 58 17.73 7.96 -13.43
C TRP A 58 17.21 6.83 -12.54
N GLU A 59 17.00 5.62 -13.09
CA GLU A 59 16.51 4.48 -12.32
C GLU A 59 17.56 4.06 -11.29
N ASN A 60 18.85 4.17 -11.64
CA ASN A 60 19.94 3.90 -10.70
C ASN A 60 19.93 4.90 -9.53
N ILE A 61 19.89 6.21 -9.80
CA ILE A 61 19.95 7.21 -8.73
C ILE A 61 18.73 7.13 -7.82
N TRP A 62 17.55 6.82 -8.37
CA TRP A 62 16.34 6.61 -7.59
C TRP A 62 16.44 5.35 -6.73
N MET A 63 16.88 4.22 -7.31
CA MET A 63 17.04 2.98 -6.57
C MET A 63 18.07 3.12 -5.44
N TYR A 64 19.21 3.78 -5.69
CA TYR A 64 20.21 4.01 -4.65
C TYR A 64 19.76 5.04 -3.61
N GLY A 65 19.10 6.12 -4.02
CA GLY A 65 18.59 7.13 -3.09
C GLY A 65 17.49 6.57 -2.19
N MET A 66 16.51 5.88 -2.77
CA MET A 66 15.36 5.35 -2.04
C MET A 66 15.76 4.15 -1.18
N SER A 67 16.53 3.20 -1.73
CA SER A 67 17.03 2.06 -0.94
C SER A 67 18.07 2.50 0.10
N GLY A 68 18.94 3.46 -0.25
CA GLY A 68 19.96 3.97 0.65
C GLY A 68 19.37 4.74 1.83
N SER A 69 18.34 5.57 1.60
CA SER A 69 17.64 6.27 2.68
C SER A 69 16.87 5.32 3.59
N LEU A 70 16.26 4.27 3.05
CA LEU A 70 15.58 3.24 3.84
C LEU A 70 16.57 2.44 4.69
N LEU A 71 17.70 2.04 4.11
CA LEU A 71 18.77 1.34 4.84
C LEU A 71 19.36 2.22 5.96
N LEU A 72 19.66 3.49 5.65
CA LEU A 72 20.16 4.44 6.64
C LEU A 72 19.14 4.66 7.77
N GLY A 73 17.86 4.84 7.43
CA GLY A 73 16.78 4.96 8.40
C GLY A 73 16.65 3.74 9.31
N ALA A 74 16.78 2.54 8.75
CA ALA A 74 16.77 1.29 9.52
C ALA A 74 17.95 1.21 10.49
N ILE A 75 19.17 1.56 10.04
CA ILE A 75 20.36 1.60 10.90
C ILE A 75 20.13 2.59 12.04
N ILE A 76 19.69 3.82 11.74
CA ILE A 76 19.41 4.83 12.76
C ILE A 76 18.36 4.33 13.76
N ALA A 77 17.30 3.66 13.28
CA ALA A 77 16.25 3.13 14.14
C ALA A 77 16.76 2.03 15.09
N ILE A 78 17.64 1.14 14.62
CA ILE A 78 18.22 0.06 15.43
C ILE A 78 19.20 0.61 16.47
N TYR A 79 20.05 1.56 16.10
CA TYR A 79 21.09 2.11 16.98
C TYR A 79 20.62 3.30 17.82
N LYS A 80 19.34 3.64 17.78
CA LYS A 80 18.78 4.72 18.56
C LYS A 80 18.93 4.38 20.05
N PRO A 81 19.58 5.23 20.87
CA PRO A 81 19.83 4.90 22.27
C PRO A 81 18.49 4.79 23.03
N ASP A 82 18.37 3.75 23.87
CA ASP A 82 17.23 3.56 24.75
C ASP A 82 17.20 4.66 25.83
N THR A 83 16.65 5.82 25.49
CA THR A 83 16.44 6.93 26.44
C THR A 83 15.14 6.78 27.23
N SER A 84 14.65 5.55 27.41
CA SER A 84 13.38 5.28 28.07
C SER A 84 13.53 5.31 29.59
N ILE A 85 12.69 6.08 30.27
CA ILE A 85 12.65 6.17 31.74
C ILE A 85 12.31 4.81 32.36
N GLN A 86 11.54 3.98 31.63
CA GLN A 86 11.19 2.62 32.03
C GLN A 86 12.43 1.75 32.23
N SER A 87 13.44 1.85 31.34
CA SER A 87 14.67 1.06 31.48
C SER A 87 15.46 1.41 32.76
N TRP A 88 15.51 2.70 33.12
CA TRP A 88 16.08 3.13 34.41
C TRP A 88 15.23 2.63 35.58
N ALA A 89 13.91 2.78 35.50
CA ALA A 89 12.99 2.39 36.56
C ALA A 89 13.04 0.88 36.84
N THR A 90 13.10 0.03 35.82
CA THR A 90 13.23 -1.43 36.00
C THR A 90 14.55 -1.81 36.65
N ARG A 91 15.66 -1.14 36.30
CA ARG A 91 16.98 -1.39 36.93
C ARG A 91 16.99 -0.95 38.39
N GLU A 92 16.43 0.22 38.69
CA GLU A 92 16.32 0.73 40.05
C GLU A 92 15.37 -0.11 40.90
N ALA A 93 14.24 -0.55 40.34
CA ALA A 93 13.31 -1.45 40.99
C ALA A 93 13.98 -2.80 41.32
N LYS A 94 14.73 -3.37 40.36
CA LYS A 94 15.49 -4.61 40.57
C LYS A 94 16.54 -4.45 41.68
N LYS A 95 17.27 -3.33 41.70
CA LYS A 95 18.24 -3.04 42.75
C LYS A 95 17.59 -2.96 44.15
N ARG A 96 16.44 -2.29 44.27
CA ARG A 96 15.67 -2.24 45.53
C ARG A 96 15.05 -3.57 45.95
N LEU A 97 14.86 -4.51 45.03
CA LEU A 97 14.40 -5.86 45.30
C LEU A 97 15.56 -6.77 45.75
N GLU A 98 16.72 -6.66 45.09
CA GLU A 98 17.96 -7.34 45.50
C GLU A 98 18.40 -6.89 46.91
N GLU A 99 18.29 -5.61 47.24
CA GLU A 99 18.52 -5.07 48.59
C GLU A 99 17.53 -5.62 49.64
N ARG A 100 16.34 -6.07 49.22
CA ARG A 100 15.34 -6.71 50.09
C ARG A 100 15.47 -8.24 50.14
N GLY A 101 16.32 -8.84 49.32
CA GLY A 101 16.62 -10.27 49.35
C GLY A 101 15.47 -11.19 48.90
N GLU A 102 14.47 -10.68 48.16
CA GLU A 102 13.34 -11.47 47.67
C GLU A 102 13.62 -12.02 46.25
N ASP A 103 13.72 -13.34 46.12
CA ASP A 103 13.86 -14.07 44.85
C ASP A 103 12.51 -14.10 44.10
N LEU A 104 12.49 -13.54 42.89
CA LEU A 104 11.31 -13.41 42.02
C LEU A 104 10.98 -14.71 41.28
N SER A 105 10.96 -15.86 41.97
CA SER A 105 10.47 -17.11 41.39
C SER A 105 8.94 -17.10 41.33
N TYR A 106 8.38 -16.50 40.28
CA TYR A 106 6.99 -16.74 39.89
C TYR A 106 6.94 -17.87 38.84
N PRO A 107 6.22 -18.98 39.10
CA PRO A 107 6.02 -20.00 38.08
C PRO A 107 5.22 -19.38 36.92
N GLN A 108 5.85 -19.30 35.74
CA GLN A 108 5.24 -18.83 34.50
C GLN A 108 4.10 -19.79 34.14
N GLN A 109 2.85 -19.39 34.38
CA GLN A 109 1.67 -20.16 33.97
C GLN A 109 1.54 -20.07 32.44
N LYS A 110 2.01 -21.11 31.75
CA LYS A 110 1.83 -21.28 30.30
C LYS A 110 0.33 -21.35 29.99
N SER A 111 -0.13 -20.49 29.07
CA SER A 111 -1.47 -20.55 28.47
C SER A 111 -1.61 -21.73 27.52
#